data_AF-A0A2D7S4Y4-F1
#
_entry.id   AF-A0A2D7S4Y4-F1
#
_cell.length_a   1.000
_cell.length_b   1.000
_cell.length_c   1.000
_cell.angle_alpha   90.00
_cell.angle_beta   90.00
_cell.angle_gamma   90.00
#
_symmetry.space_group_name_H-M   'P 1'
#
loop_
_entity.id
_entity.type
_entity.pdbx_description
1 polymer ?
#
loop_
_entity_poly.entity_id
_entity_poly.type
_entity_poly.pdbx_seq_one_letter_code
_entity_poly.pdbx_strand_id
1 'polypeptide(L)'
;MKLNIPLHKNHHKLFLKNTLCLLVGFIFFNLAYANEPIIDQDLKLPDNYESQWEKVAGDTEPIMPGGGDILDPHLKILQQSKYPSAALCGRCHQRIFTEWASSNHAYASISPMFHKFEQAVNALTSGTMGTFCVRCHQQVGTQLGETREAPLWERSQVAREGITCITCHRVNKAFGKVNGERDIEPGTIYEPVYNTGDAPGVAEVISERDYYQVATSPDEEGFPIHGGASVFETIGESEFCVSCHQVAVNLGIKLEVVWEQYRDSPAHAKGVTCQECHMGKIPGEAKGYDTGPVAIVNGRIVGDSNRKHSNHAFYGPGYPIAHPGLFPFNVRSLKWSVKEWLTFNYREPWGMPDWEDKLEQGLVEKPQFPEIWSTRKVREEARYIIGQNNKLLENKKLDRLAVMENG
;
A
#
# COMPACT_ATOMS: atom_id res chain seq x y z
N MET A 1 -78.73 33.67 24.95
CA MET A 1 -79.42 34.24 23.77
C MET A 1 -78.34 34.49 22.71
N LYS A 2 -78.56 33.97 21.51
CA LYS A 2 -77.78 34.07 20.25
C LYS A 2 -76.81 35.27 20.12
N LEU A 3 -75.60 35.12 19.57
CA LEU A 3 -75.31 35.26 18.12
C LEU A 3 -73.81 35.28 17.78
N ASN A 4 -73.57 35.00 16.50
CA ASN A 4 -72.34 34.72 15.76
C ASN A 4 -71.30 35.87 15.63
N ILE A 5 -70.03 35.42 15.59
CA ILE A 5 -68.88 35.70 14.69
C ILE A 5 -69.06 36.73 13.54
N PRO A 6 -68.00 37.49 13.16
CA PRO A 6 -67.02 37.06 12.13
C PRO A 6 -65.55 37.43 12.49
N LEU A 7 -64.57 36.52 12.41
CA LEU A 7 -63.70 36.18 11.26
C LEU A 7 -63.07 37.38 10.50
N HIS A 8 -61.79 37.68 10.75
CA HIS A 8 -60.74 37.55 9.73
C HIS A 8 -59.31 37.55 10.29
N LYS A 9 -58.43 37.00 9.45
CA LYS A 9 -57.14 36.32 9.68
C LYS A 9 -55.91 37.21 9.93
N ASN A 10 -54.89 36.52 10.46
CA ASN A 10 -53.44 36.71 10.35
C ASN A 10 -52.79 37.80 11.21
N HIS A 11 -51.94 37.39 12.17
CA HIS A 11 -50.49 37.29 11.96
C HIS A 11 -49.84 36.63 13.19
N HIS A 12 -49.01 35.62 12.92
CA HIS A 12 -48.09 35.01 13.88
C HIS A 12 -47.22 36.06 14.58
N LYS A 13 -47.02 35.94 15.90
CA LYS A 13 -45.70 35.78 16.52
C LYS A 13 -45.78 35.78 18.06
N LEU A 14 -45.00 34.86 18.61
CA LEU A 14 -44.30 34.93 19.89
C LEU A 14 -45.10 34.63 21.18
N PHE A 15 -44.46 33.82 22.04
CA PHE A 15 -44.83 33.43 23.40
C PHE A 15 -45.77 32.24 23.58
N LEU A 16 -45.25 31.02 23.38
CA LEU A 16 -45.28 29.96 24.40
C LEU A 16 -44.47 28.75 23.90
N LYS A 17 -43.34 28.45 24.53
CA LYS A 17 -42.74 27.10 24.66
C LYS A 17 -41.41 27.18 25.42
N ASN A 18 -41.49 27.51 26.70
CA ASN A 18 -40.63 26.86 27.69
C ASN A 18 -41.45 25.71 28.27
N THR A 19 -40.81 24.59 28.59
CA THR A 19 -41.38 23.34 29.14
C THR A 19 -41.81 22.28 28.11
N LEU A 20 -40.88 21.78 27.26
CA LEU A 20 -40.84 20.36 26.84
C LEU A 20 -39.60 20.03 25.99
N CYS A 21 -38.36 20.06 26.54
CA CYS A 21 -37.17 19.56 25.83
C CYS A 21 -36.08 19.07 26.80
N LEU A 22 -36.42 18.18 27.73
CA LEU A 22 -35.45 17.57 28.66
C LEU A 22 -35.39 16.04 28.59
N LEU A 23 -35.91 15.41 27.52
CA LEU A 23 -35.96 13.94 27.41
C LEU A 23 -35.76 13.37 25.99
N VAL A 24 -35.05 14.08 25.10
CA VAL A 24 -34.69 13.56 23.75
C VAL A 24 -33.20 13.80 23.42
N GLY A 25 -32.34 13.84 24.45
CA GLY A 25 -30.90 14.13 24.30
C GLY A 25 -29.98 12.96 24.65
N PHE A 26 -30.44 11.71 24.58
CA PHE A 26 -29.66 10.54 25.02
C PHE A 26 -29.69 9.31 24.10
N ILE A 27 -30.13 9.48 22.85
CA ILE A 27 -30.08 8.43 21.83
C ILE A 27 -29.57 9.14 20.57
N PHE A 28 -28.49 8.65 19.94
CA PHE A 28 -27.82 9.12 18.71
C PHE A 28 -26.35 9.56 18.80
N PHE A 29 -25.59 9.15 19.82
CA PHE A 29 -24.12 9.06 19.70
C PHE A 29 -23.62 7.82 20.43
N ASN A 30 -23.81 6.66 19.81
CA ASN A 30 -23.00 5.46 20.02
C ASN A 30 -23.35 4.43 18.95
N LEU A 31 -22.33 3.74 18.46
CA LEU A 31 -22.34 2.65 17.45
C LEU A 31 -22.26 3.11 15.97
N ALA A 32 -21.08 3.59 15.60
CA ALA A 32 -20.51 3.34 14.28
C ALA A 32 -19.03 2.94 14.43
N TYR A 33 -18.78 1.95 15.28
CA TYR A 33 -17.51 1.22 15.33
C TYR A 33 -17.82 -0.27 15.23
N ALA A 34 -17.25 -0.90 14.22
CA ALA A 34 -17.06 -2.34 14.08
C ALA A 34 -18.32 -3.21 14.30
N ASN A 35 -19.15 -3.32 13.26
CA ASN A 35 -19.87 -4.56 12.91
C ASN A 35 -20.68 -4.33 11.64
N GLU A 36 -20.01 -4.31 10.49
CA GLU A 36 -20.62 -4.91 9.30
C GLU A 36 -19.75 -6.10 8.94
N PRO A 37 -20.29 -7.33 8.92
CA PRO A 37 -19.59 -8.42 8.29
C PRO A 37 -19.59 -8.14 6.79
N ILE A 38 -18.44 -7.67 6.25
CA ILE A 38 -18.16 -7.71 4.80
C ILE A 38 -17.83 -9.17 4.40
N ILE A 39 -18.60 -10.11 4.94
CA ILE A 39 -18.49 -11.53 4.67
C ILE A 39 -19.93 -12.02 4.55
N ASP A 40 -20.41 -12.04 3.32
CA ASP A 40 -21.29 -13.11 2.93
C ASP A 40 -20.53 -14.42 3.20
N GLN A 41 -21.10 -15.31 4.01
CA GLN A 41 -20.51 -16.62 4.34
C GLN A 41 -20.32 -17.49 3.09
N ASP A 42 -20.91 -17.08 1.96
CA ASP A 42 -20.79 -17.74 0.66
C ASP A 42 -19.56 -17.33 -0.15
N LEU A 43 -18.68 -16.43 0.35
CA LEU A 43 -17.48 -15.94 -0.36
C LEU A 43 -17.82 -15.35 -1.75
N LYS A 44 -18.93 -14.64 -1.88
CA LYS A 44 -19.30 -13.93 -3.12
C LYS A 44 -18.98 -12.44 -3.02
N LEU A 45 -18.58 -11.83 -4.13
CA LEU A 45 -18.53 -10.37 -4.20
C LEU A 45 -19.92 -9.79 -3.90
N PRO A 46 -20.00 -8.68 -3.14
CA PRO A 46 -21.25 -7.95 -2.98
C PRO A 46 -21.83 -7.55 -4.34
N ASP A 47 -23.16 -7.57 -4.49
CA ASP A 47 -23.86 -7.18 -5.74
C ASP A 47 -23.54 -5.72 -6.19
N ASN A 48 -23.01 -4.90 -5.28
CA ASN A 48 -22.56 -3.52 -5.50
C ASN A 48 -21.03 -3.34 -5.39
N TYR A 49 -20.25 -4.40 -5.63
CA TYR A 49 -18.80 -4.30 -5.65
C TYR A 49 -18.34 -3.37 -6.78
N GLU A 50 -17.87 -2.20 -6.37
CA GLU A 50 -16.99 -1.34 -7.15
C GLU A 50 -15.59 -1.53 -6.59
N SER A 51 -14.58 -1.50 -7.47
CA SER A 51 -13.21 -1.57 -6.98
C SER A 51 -13.00 -0.40 -6.02
N GLN A 52 -12.38 -0.67 -4.87
CA GLN A 52 -12.08 0.36 -3.85
C GLN A 52 -11.41 1.63 -4.42
N TRP A 53 -10.69 1.49 -5.54
CA TRP A 53 -9.97 2.57 -6.21
C TRP A 53 -10.88 3.48 -7.04
N GLU A 54 -12.09 3.03 -7.39
CA GLU A 54 -13.16 3.88 -7.94
C GLU A 54 -13.74 4.81 -6.85
N LYS A 55 -13.85 4.36 -5.59
CA LYS A 55 -14.34 5.18 -4.46
C LYS A 55 -13.32 6.20 -3.93
N VAL A 56 -12.04 5.84 -3.97
CA VAL A 56 -10.91 6.73 -3.59
C VAL A 56 -10.71 7.85 -4.62
N ALA A 57 -11.22 7.68 -5.85
CA ALA A 57 -11.25 8.73 -6.87
C ALA A 57 -12.46 9.70 -6.75
N GLY A 58 -13.43 9.38 -5.88
CA GLY A 58 -14.73 10.04 -5.84
C GLY A 58 -14.78 11.37 -5.07
N ASP A 59 -14.45 11.38 -3.77
CA ASP A 59 -14.77 12.54 -2.92
C ASP A 59 -13.78 12.85 -1.78
N THR A 60 -12.76 12.01 -1.55
CA THR A 60 -11.67 12.28 -0.58
C THR A 60 -10.38 11.58 -1.02
N GLU A 61 -9.31 12.36 -1.20
CA GLU A 61 -8.00 11.85 -1.63
C GLU A 61 -7.43 10.83 -0.64
N PRO A 62 -6.75 9.76 -1.10
CA PRO A 62 -6.07 8.83 -0.21
C PRO A 62 -4.85 9.52 0.41
N ILE A 63 -5.01 10.03 1.64
CA ILE A 63 -3.89 10.49 2.45
C ILE A 63 -2.93 9.31 2.65
N MET A 64 -1.67 9.50 2.27
CA MET A 64 -0.55 8.60 2.55
C MET A 64 -0.74 7.85 3.87
N PRO A 65 -0.77 6.50 3.87
CA PRO A 65 -0.70 5.71 5.09
C PRO A 65 0.58 6.05 5.86
N GLY A 66 0.44 7.00 6.79
CA GLY A 66 1.52 7.45 7.63
C GLY A 66 2.15 8.80 7.33
N GLY A 67 1.65 9.58 6.36
CA GLY A 67 2.19 10.89 6.01
C GLY A 67 1.40 12.05 6.63
N GLY A 68 2.07 12.88 7.43
CA GLY A 68 1.68 14.25 7.75
C GLY A 68 2.88 15.18 7.54
N ASP A 69 2.71 16.50 7.64
CA ASP A 69 3.69 17.56 7.32
C ASP A 69 5.03 17.49 8.07
N ILE A 70 5.21 16.52 8.97
CA ILE A 70 6.43 16.35 9.76
C ILE A 70 7.49 15.65 8.89
N LEU A 71 8.58 16.38 8.63
CA LEU A 71 9.83 15.86 8.11
C LEU A 71 10.22 14.58 8.87
N ASP A 72 10.25 13.46 8.16
CA ASP A 72 10.67 12.17 8.72
C ASP A 72 12.11 12.34 9.26
N PRO A 73 12.39 12.03 10.53
CA PRO A 73 13.76 12.10 11.07
C PRO A 73 14.75 11.21 10.29
N HIS A 74 14.26 10.26 9.49
CA HIS A 74 15.05 9.42 8.58
C HIS A 74 15.24 10.03 7.19
N LEU A 75 14.59 11.16 6.86
CA LEU A 75 14.59 11.72 5.50
C LEU A 75 16.01 11.97 4.98
N LYS A 76 16.91 12.49 5.83
CA LYS A 76 18.31 12.73 5.45
C LYS A 76 19.05 11.45 5.07
N ILE A 77 18.81 10.35 5.77
CA ILE A 77 19.42 9.04 5.47
C ILE A 77 18.82 8.47 4.19
N LEU A 78 17.50 8.61 4.02
CA LEU A 78 16.79 8.12 2.85
C LEU A 78 17.15 8.89 1.57
N GLN A 79 17.39 10.20 1.65
CA GLN A 79 17.83 11.05 0.54
C GLN A 79 19.19 10.66 -0.02
N GLN A 80 20.08 10.17 0.83
CA GLN A 80 21.45 9.80 0.44
C GLN A 80 21.58 8.34 -0.02
N SER A 81 20.53 7.53 0.19
CA SER A 81 20.53 6.13 -0.24
C SER A 81 20.54 6.05 -1.77
N LYS A 82 21.46 5.25 -2.34
CA LYS A 82 21.44 4.86 -3.76
C LYS A 82 20.29 3.91 -4.13
N TYR A 83 19.49 3.53 -3.15
CA TYR A 83 18.30 2.72 -3.28
C TYR A 83 17.20 3.36 -2.41
N PRO A 84 16.52 4.41 -2.92
CA PRO A 84 15.53 5.14 -2.14
C PRO A 84 14.33 4.26 -1.76
N SER A 85 13.81 4.48 -0.55
CA SER A 85 12.61 3.82 -0.05
C SER A 85 11.35 4.27 -0.81
N ALA A 86 10.38 3.37 -0.98
CA ALA A 86 9.05 3.69 -1.49
C ALA A 86 8.34 4.79 -0.69
N ALA A 87 8.70 4.99 0.58
CA ALA A 87 8.16 6.08 1.41
C ALA A 87 8.46 7.47 0.82
N LEU A 88 9.59 7.64 0.12
CA LEU A 88 9.90 8.88 -0.61
C LEU A 88 8.96 9.06 -1.80
N CYS A 89 8.75 8.02 -2.58
CA CYS A 89 7.86 8.01 -3.73
C CYS A 89 6.42 8.34 -3.32
N GLY A 90 5.95 7.73 -2.22
CA GLY A 90 4.58 7.86 -1.74
C GLY A 90 4.19 9.28 -1.35
N ARG A 91 5.14 10.16 -0.98
CA ARG A 91 4.82 11.57 -0.64
C ARG A 91 4.09 12.27 -1.77
N CYS A 92 4.50 12.03 -3.02
CA CYS A 92 3.88 12.62 -4.20
C CYS A 92 2.95 11.62 -4.92
N HIS A 93 3.32 10.34 -4.98
CA HIS A 93 2.58 9.28 -5.67
C HIS A 93 1.68 8.50 -4.70
N GLN A 94 0.75 9.20 -4.04
CA GLN A 94 0.03 8.69 -2.86
C GLN A 94 -0.89 7.50 -3.19
N ARG A 95 -1.66 7.59 -4.28
CA ARG A 95 -2.54 6.49 -4.76
C ARG A 95 -1.71 5.26 -5.13
N ILE A 96 -0.69 5.44 -5.98
CA ILE A 96 0.23 4.38 -6.43
C ILE A 96 0.90 3.68 -5.23
N PHE A 97 1.38 4.45 -4.26
CA PHE A 97 2.00 3.92 -3.06
C PHE A 97 1.02 3.10 -2.21
N THR A 98 -0.22 3.59 -2.04
CA THR A 98 -1.23 2.90 -1.23
C THR A 98 -1.65 1.57 -1.87
N GLU A 99 -1.79 1.54 -3.19
CA GLU A 99 -2.01 0.32 -3.98
C GLU A 99 -0.85 -0.68 -3.78
N TRP A 100 0.38 -0.21 -3.99
CA TRP A 100 1.59 -1.02 -3.82
C TRP A 100 1.76 -1.53 -2.39
N ALA A 101 1.50 -0.71 -1.38
CA ALA A 101 1.78 -1.00 0.03
C ALA A 101 1.09 -2.29 0.53
N SER A 102 -0.03 -2.66 -0.08
CA SER A 102 -0.80 -3.88 0.22
C SER A 102 -0.61 -4.99 -0.83
N SER A 103 0.14 -4.73 -1.91
CA SER A 103 0.38 -5.68 -3.00
C SER A 103 1.18 -6.91 -2.55
N ASN A 104 1.13 -7.98 -3.35
CA ASN A 104 2.01 -9.13 -3.12
C ASN A 104 3.48 -8.79 -3.38
N HIS A 105 3.76 -7.76 -4.19
CA HIS A 105 5.09 -7.22 -4.43
C HIS A 105 5.70 -6.61 -3.17
N ALA A 106 4.96 -5.74 -2.46
CA ALA A 106 5.40 -5.21 -1.15
C ALA A 106 5.52 -6.32 -0.09
N TYR A 107 4.66 -7.33 -0.16
CA TYR A 107 4.67 -8.47 0.77
C TYR A 107 5.83 -9.45 0.55
N ALA A 108 6.47 -9.42 -0.63
CA ALA A 108 7.38 -10.47 -1.09
C ALA A 108 8.55 -10.75 -0.14
N SER A 109 9.09 -9.70 0.50
CA SER A 109 10.21 -9.83 1.45
C SER A 109 9.80 -10.24 2.86
N ILE A 110 8.55 -10.05 3.26
CA ILE A 110 8.14 -10.15 4.67
C ILE A 110 7.24 -11.35 4.95
N SER A 111 6.90 -12.10 3.92
CA SER A 111 6.04 -13.28 4.01
C SER A 111 6.68 -14.35 4.91
N PRO A 112 6.05 -14.72 6.04
CA PRO A 112 6.57 -15.79 6.90
C PRO A 112 6.59 -17.14 6.17
N MET A 113 5.63 -17.37 5.26
CA MET A 113 5.60 -18.56 4.42
C MET A 113 6.82 -18.60 3.51
N PHE A 114 7.13 -17.50 2.81
CA PHE A 114 8.30 -17.41 1.95
C PHE A 114 9.57 -17.79 2.73
N HIS A 115 9.81 -17.18 3.89
CA HIS A 115 10.99 -17.47 4.68
C HIS A 115 11.07 -18.94 5.10
N LYS A 116 9.95 -19.59 5.44
CA LYS A 116 9.95 -21.02 5.78
C LYS A 116 10.22 -21.92 4.58
N PHE A 117 9.64 -21.62 3.43
CA PHE A 117 9.92 -22.35 2.18
C PHE A 117 11.38 -22.17 1.75
N GLU A 118 11.87 -20.94 1.73
CA GLU A 118 13.26 -20.61 1.37
C GLU A 118 14.26 -21.32 2.29
N GLN A 119 14.04 -21.30 3.60
CA GLN A 119 14.91 -21.96 4.58
C GLN A 119 14.90 -23.48 4.40
N ALA A 120 13.71 -24.07 4.21
CA ALA A 120 13.58 -25.51 4.00
C ALA A 120 14.28 -25.96 2.71
N VAL A 121 14.08 -25.25 1.61
CA VAL A 121 14.72 -25.55 0.33
C VAL A 121 16.24 -25.39 0.43
N ASN A 122 16.74 -24.33 1.06
CA ASN A 122 18.18 -24.17 1.28
C ASN A 122 18.77 -25.28 2.17
N ALA A 123 18.07 -25.70 3.22
CA ALA A 123 18.52 -26.80 4.06
C ALA A 123 18.59 -28.12 3.28
N LEU A 124 17.55 -28.44 2.48
CA LEU A 124 17.49 -29.65 1.66
C LEU A 124 18.57 -29.68 0.57
N THR A 125 18.95 -28.52 0.05
CA THR A 125 19.95 -28.38 -1.01
C THR A 125 21.36 -28.12 -0.48
N SER A 126 21.56 -28.20 0.84
CA SER A 126 22.85 -27.89 1.50
C SER A 126 23.39 -26.51 1.11
N GLY A 127 22.49 -25.53 0.95
CA GLY A 127 22.81 -24.15 0.61
C GLY A 127 23.13 -23.89 -0.86
N THR A 128 23.07 -24.89 -1.74
CA THR A 128 23.43 -24.72 -3.17
C THR A 128 22.47 -23.82 -3.93
N MET A 129 21.25 -23.59 -3.41
CA MET A 129 20.34 -22.57 -3.95
C MET A 129 20.83 -21.14 -3.76
N GLY A 130 21.67 -20.88 -2.74
CA GLY A 130 22.24 -19.57 -2.48
C GLY A 130 21.21 -18.44 -2.49
N THR A 131 21.48 -17.37 -3.24
CA THR A 131 20.62 -16.18 -3.33
C THR A 131 19.40 -16.33 -4.24
N PHE A 132 19.17 -17.50 -4.85
CA PHE A 132 18.15 -17.69 -5.89
C PHE A 132 16.77 -17.13 -5.50
N CYS A 133 16.29 -17.46 -4.31
CA CYS A 133 14.97 -17.04 -3.84
C CYS A 133 14.89 -15.51 -3.60
N VAL A 134 15.96 -14.94 -3.05
CA VAL A 134 15.99 -13.53 -2.63
C VAL A 134 16.23 -12.56 -3.78
N ARG A 135 16.67 -13.03 -4.95
CA ARG A 135 16.74 -12.23 -6.19
C ARG A 135 15.37 -11.72 -6.64
N CYS A 136 14.31 -12.52 -6.47
CA CYS A 136 12.93 -12.11 -6.78
C CYS A 136 12.18 -11.54 -5.58
N HIS A 137 12.48 -11.96 -4.35
CA HIS A 137 11.69 -11.56 -3.17
C HIS A 137 12.26 -10.35 -2.42
N GLN A 138 13.57 -10.12 -2.54
CA GLN A 138 14.32 -9.13 -1.77
C GLN A 138 15.43 -8.50 -2.65
N GLN A 139 15.07 -8.14 -3.89
CA GLN A 139 16.03 -7.81 -4.94
C GLN A 139 16.99 -6.67 -4.54
N VAL A 140 16.48 -5.61 -3.90
CA VAL A 140 17.32 -4.51 -3.42
C VAL A 140 18.32 -5.00 -2.36
N GLY A 141 17.90 -5.88 -1.45
CA GLY A 141 18.81 -6.49 -0.47
C GLY A 141 19.93 -7.29 -1.14
N THR A 142 19.61 -8.01 -2.22
CA THR A 142 20.62 -8.72 -3.03
C THR A 142 21.59 -7.75 -3.71
N GLN A 143 21.10 -6.64 -4.25
CA GLN A 143 21.93 -5.60 -4.88
C GLN A 143 22.84 -4.88 -3.89
N LEU A 144 22.37 -4.70 -2.65
CA LEU A 144 23.16 -4.17 -1.55
C LEU A 144 24.21 -5.16 -1.01
N GLY A 145 24.21 -6.41 -1.47
CA GLY A 145 25.07 -7.47 -0.95
C GLY A 145 24.71 -7.89 0.47
N GLU A 146 23.46 -7.70 0.90
CA GLU A 146 22.99 -8.21 2.19
C GLU A 146 23.09 -9.73 2.22
N THR A 147 23.52 -10.28 3.36
CA THR A 147 23.59 -11.72 3.53
C THR A 147 22.19 -12.33 3.38
N ARG A 148 22.09 -13.49 2.71
CA ARG A 148 20.82 -14.19 2.51
C ARG A 148 20.19 -14.59 3.85
N GLU A 149 21.01 -15.01 4.80
CA GLU A 149 20.63 -15.45 6.13
C GLU A 149 20.18 -14.30 7.04
N ALA A 150 20.43 -13.04 6.65
CA ALA A 150 20.07 -11.89 7.47
C ALA A 150 18.58 -11.94 7.83
N PRO A 151 18.24 -11.95 9.13
CA PRO A 151 16.87 -11.91 9.55
C PRO A 151 16.26 -10.55 9.18
N LEU A 152 14.93 -10.52 9.03
CA LEU A 152 14.21 -9.35 8.53
C LEU A 152 14.54 -8.06 9.30
N TRP A 153 14.73 -8.13 10.62
CA TRP A 153 15.04 -6.97 11.47
C TRP A 153 16.47 -6.43 11.35
N GLU A 154 17.39 -7.15 10.70
CA GLU A 154 18.76 -6.70 10.42
C GLU A 154 18.92 -6.17 8.97
N ARG A 155 17.91 -6.37 8.12
CA ARG A 155 17.91 -5.90 6.74
C ARG A 155 17.65 -4.39 6.66
N SER A 156 18.23 -3.76 5.63
CA SER A 156 17.93 -2.38 5.31
C SER A 156 16.42 -2.18 5.11
N GLN A 157 15.95 -0.95 5.39
CA GLN A 157 14.54 -0.63 5.27
C GLN A 157 14.00 -0.93 3.87
N VAL A 158 14.75 -0.54 2.83
CA VAL A 158 14.35 -0.75 1.43
C VAL A 158 14.34 -2.23 1.04
N ALA A 159 15.23 -3.07 1.59
CA ALA A 159 15.18 -4.51 1.34
C ALA A 159 13.92 -5.17 1.94
N ARG A 160 13.39 -4.63 3.04
CA ARG A 160 12.14 -5.11 3.66
C ARG A 160 10.89 -4.73 2.87
N GLU A 161 10.99 -3.81 1.92
CA GLU A 161 9.87 -3.38 1.07
C GLU A 161 9.57 -4.38 -0.07
N GLY A 162 10.29 -5.50 -0.16
CA GLY A 162 10.06 -6.50 -1.20
C GLY A 162 10.38 -5.97 -2.59
N ILE A 163 9.43 -6.17 -3.52
CA ILE A 163 9.48 -5.55 -4.84
C ILE A 163 8.97 -4.11 -4.73
N THR A 164 9.86 -3.21 -4.37
CA THR A 164 9.62 -1.76 -4.20
C THR A 164 9.59 -0.99 -5.53
N CYS A 165 9.31 0.32 -5.49
CA CYS A 165 9.19 1.17 -6.67
C CYS A 165 10.43 1.11 -7.57
N ILE A 166 11.61 1.25 -6.97
CA ILE A 166 12.89 1.25 -7.70
C ILE A 166 13.22 -0.10 -8.31
N THR A 167 12.68 -1.20 -7.78
CA THR A 167 12.86 -2.52 -8.35
C THR A 167 12.29 -2.60 -9.78
N CYS A 168 11.31 -1.75 -10.11
CA CYS A 168 10.77 -1.63 -11.46
C CYS A 168 11.25 -0.35 -12.17
N HIS A 169 11.25 0.79 -11.48
CA HIS A 169 11.49 2.12 -12.07
C HIS A 169 12.96 2.56 -12.07
N ARG A 170 13.90 1.71 -11.62
CA ARG A 170 15.34 1.89 -11.79
C ARG A 170 15.94 0.77 -12.65
N VAL A 171 15.20 0.25 -13.62
CA VAL A 171 15.68 -0.76 -14.58
C VAL A 171 15.70 -0.12 -15.97
N ASN A 172 16.83 -0.21 -16.66
CA ASN A 172 17.06 0.46 -17.95
C ASN A 172 17.36 -0.51 -19.11
N LYS A 173 17.30 -1.81 -18.85
CA LYS A 173 17.58 -2.88 -19.81
C LYS A 173 16.44 -3.87 -19.81
N ALA A 174 16.11 -4.37 -20.99
CA ALA A 174 15.21 -5.50 -21.13
C ALA A 174 15.94 -6.78 -20.70
N PHE A 175 15.33 -7.52 -19.78
CA PHE A 175 15.80 -8.84 -19.36
C PHE A 175 14.78 -9.89 -19.78
N GLY A 176 15.25 -10.98 -20.37
CA GLY A 176 14.40 -12.13 -20.71
C GLY A 176 14.20 -13.07 -19.52
N LYS A 177 14.26 -14.38 -19.78
CA LYS A 177 14.17 -15.42 -18.75
C LYS A 177 15.47 -15.52 -17.96
N VAL A 178 15.59 -14.73 -16.89
CA VAL A 178 16.84 -14.61 -16.09
C VAL A 178 16.70 -15.00 -14.62
N ASN A 179 15.60 -15.61 -14.19
CA ASN A 179 15.38 -16.06 -12.80
C ASN A 179 15.67 -14.96 -11.75
N GLY A 180 15.16 -13.75 -11.98
CA GLY A 180 15.28 -12.59 -11.10
C GLY A 180 16.61 -11.85 -11.16
N GLU A 181 17.58 -12.34 -11.94
CA GLU A 181 18.89 -11.70 -12.12
C GLU A 181 18.78 -10.48 -13.05
N ARG A 182 18.23 -9.39 -12.51
CA ARG A 182 18.15 -8.08 -13.17
C ARG A 182 18.75 -6.97 -12.32
N ASP A 183 19.39 -6.03 -13.02
CA ASP A 183 20.08 -4.91 -12.40
C ASP A 183 19.13 -3.78 -12.04
N ILE A 184 19.27 -3.28 -10.81
CA ILE A 184 18.65 -2.03 -10.35
C ILE A 184 19.75 -0.97 -10.42
N GLU A 185 19.57 0.01 -11.31
CA GLU A 185 20.46 1.14 -11.49
C GLU A 185 20.58 1.94 -10.18
N PRO A 186 21.77 1.96 -9.55
CA PRO A 186 21.96 2.67 -8.30
C PRO A 186 21.88 4.18 -8.53
N GLY A 187 21.11 4.86 -7.71
CA GLY A 187 20.92 6.30 -7.77
C GLY A 187 20.15 6.79 -6.57
N THR A 188 20.47 7.98 -6.11
CA THR A 188 19.66 8.64 -5.08
C THR A 188 18.26 8.94 -5.58
N ILE A 189 17.47 9.62 -4.75
CA ILE A 189 16.14 10.08 -5.16
C ILE A 189 16.21 11.13 -6.28
N TYR A 190 17.34 11.82 -6.49
CA TYR A 190 17.46 12.95 -7.43
C TYR A 190 17.68 12.54 -8.89
N GLU A 191 18.15 11.32 -9.15
CA GLU A 191 18.37 10.82 -10.51
C GLU A 191 17.03 10.47 -11.20
N PRO A 192 16.92 10.49 -12.53
CA PRO A 192 15.67 10.18 -13.24
C PRO A 192 15.26 8.71 -13.12
N VAL A 193 13.96 8.46 -13.06
CA VAL A 193 13.38 7.09 -13.07
C VAL A 193 13.03 6.63 -14.49
N TYR A 194 12.76 5.34 -14.68
CA TYR A 194 12.39 4.78 -15.99
C TYR A 194 10.89 4.51 -16.08
N ASN A 195 10.27 4.91 -17.18
CA ASN A 195 8.86 4.68 -17.46
C ASN A 195 8.58 4.71 -18.97
N THR A 196 7.35 4.42 -19.42
CA THR A 196 6.96 4.54 -20.84
C THR A 196 6.81 5.98 -21.33
N GLY A 197 6.90 6.97 -20.43
CA GLY A 197 6.81 8.40 -20.76
C GLY A 197 7.93 9.23 -20.13
N ASP A 198 8.07 10.46 -20.62
CA ASP A 198 9.13 11.43 -20.29
C ASP A 198 8.80 12.35 -19.09
N ALA A 199 7.61 12.21 -18.52
CA ALA A 199 7.15 12.89 -17.30
C ALA A 199 7.30 14.43 -17.31
N PRO A 200 6.65 15.16 -18.24
CA PRO A 200 6.74 16.61 -18.34
C PRO A 200 6.29 17.36 -17.07
N GLY A 201 5.40 16.77 -16.28
CA GLY A 201 4.98 17.33 -14.98
C GLY A 201 6.12 17.43 -13.96
N VAL A 202 7.18 16.63 -14.08
CA VAL A 202 8.36 16.77 -13.21
C VAL A 202 9.13 18.04 -13.55
N ALA A 203 9.27 18.36 -14.85
CA ALA A 203 9.92 19.59 -15.29
C ALA A 203 9.13 20.84 -14.83
N GLU A 204 7.79 20.78 -14.86
CA GLU A 204 6.92 21.82 -14.30
C GLU A 204 7.20 22.03 -12.81
N VAL A 205 7.17 20.97 -12.01
CA VAL A 205 7.40 21.04 -10.55
C VAL A 205 8.79 21.58 -10.22
N ILE A 206 9.82 21.17 -10.95
CA ILE A 206 11.19 21.66 -10.76
C ILE A 206 11.32 23.15 -11.12
N SER A 207 10.62 23.61 -12.16
CA SER A 207 10.65 25.03 -12.56
C SER A 207 10.03 25.95 -11.51
N GLU A 208 9.11 25.43 -10.71
CA GLU A 208 8.38 26.13 -9.64
C GLU A 208 8.71 25.54 -8.26
N ARG A 209 9.98 25.14 -8.04
CA ARG A 209 10.38 24.34 -6.86
C ARG A 209 10.05 24.97 -5.50
N ASP A 210 10.12 26.30 -5.39
CA ASP A 210 9.82 27.01 -4.14
C ASP A 210 8.32 26.94 -3.82
N TYR A 211 7.47 27.00 -4.85
CA TYR A 211 6.03 26.89 -4.74
C TYR A 211 5.60 25.48 -4.33
N TYR A 212 6.22 24.46 -4.92
CA TYR A 212 5.98 23.05 -4.61
C TYR A 212 6.74 22.55 -3.36
N GLN A 213 7.67 23.35 -2.83
CA GLN A 213 8.55 23.02 -1.70
C GLN A 213 9.34 21.74 -1.93
N VAL A 214 9.95 21.60 -3.12
CA VAL A 214 10.77 20.45 -3.51
C VAL A 214 12.25 20.80 -3.59
N ALA A 215 13.10 19.80 -3.40
CA ALA A 215 14.54 19.87 -3.48
C ALA A 215 15.03 18.94 -4.60
N THR A 216 15.93 19.44 -5.45
CA THR A 216 16.57 18.67 -6.54
C THR A 216 18.00 18.23 -6.22
N SER A 217 18.50 18.62 -5.04
CA SER A 217 19.79 18.22 -4.50
C SER A 217 19.72 18.04 -2.97
N PRO A 218 20.67 17.33 -2.34
CA PRO A 218 20.67 17.10 -0.89
C PRO A 218 20.93 18.37 -0.07
N ASP A 219 21.47 19.42 -0.68
CA ASP A 219 21.80 20.69 -0.02
C ASP A 219 20.64 21.70 -0.08
N GLU A 220 19.57 21.39 -0.83
CA GLU A 220 18.38 22.22 -0.96
C GLU A 220 17.35 21.93 0.13
N GLU A 221 16.66 22.97 0.59
CA GLU A 221 15.50 22.83 1.46
C GLU A 221 14.27 22.40 0.64
N GLY A 222 13.56 21.37 1.10
CA GLY A 222 12.35 20.88 0.45
C GLY A 222 12.26 19.36 0.46
N PHE A 223 11.14 18.85 -0.06
CA PHE A 223 10.96 17.42 -0.27
C PHE A 223 11.79 16.95 -1.47
N PRO A 224 12.56 15.87 -1.34
CA PRO A 224 13.38 15.40 -2.43
C PRO A 224 12.53 14.90 -3.60
N ILE A 225 12.89 15.28 -4.83
CA ILE A 225 12.23 14.85 -6.06
C ILE A 225 13.24 14.26 -7.04
N HIS A 226 12.80 13.31 -7.87
CA HIS A 226 13.59 12.80 -8.99
C HIS A 226 13.68 13.81 -10.12
N GLY A 227 14.83 13.88 -10.79
CA GLY A 227 15.13 14.87 -11.82
C GLY A 227 14.43 14.66 -13.18
N GLY A 228 13.44 13.77 -13.26
CA GLY A 228 12.70 13.47 -14.49
C GLY A 228 12.39 11.99 -14.70
N ALA A 229 11.90 11.64 -15.88
CA ALA A 229 11.74 10.26 -16.32
C ALA A 229 12.45 10.01 -17.66
N SER A 230 13.14 8.89 -17.75
CA SER A 230 13.72 8.37 -18.99
C SER A 230 12.79 7.33 -19.60
N VAL A 231 12.60 7.42 -20.92
CA VAL A 231 11.72 6.49 -21.63
C VAL A 231 12.37 5.11 -21.69
N PHE A 232 11.62 4.09 -21.24
CA PHE A 232 11.95 2.68 -21.32
C PHE A 232 10.67 1.92 -21.66
N GLU A 233 10.48 1.57 -22.94
CA GLU A 233 9.22 1.03 -23.45
C GLU A 233 8.86 -0.32 -22.83
N THR A 234 9.86 -1.19 -22.61
CA THR A 234 9.65 -2.55 -22.11
C THR A 234 8.90 -2.60 -20.78
N ILE A 235 8.99 -1.59 -19.90
CA ILE A 235 8.21 -1.56 -18.66
C ILE A 235 6.68 -1.61 -18.90
N GLY A 236 6.23 -1.19 -20.08
CA GLY A 236 4.84 -1.28 -20.54
C GLY A 236 4.48 -2.59 -21.24
N GLU A 237 5.42 -3.52 -21.40
CA GLU A 237 5.25 -4.79 -22.12
C GLU A 237 5.22 -5.99 -21.16
N SER A 238 4.53 -7.07 -21.52
CA SER A 238 4.44 -8.27 -20.68
C SER A 238 5.83 -8.88 -20.39
N GLU A 239 6.78 -8.69 -21.32
CA GLU A 239 8.17 -9.12 -21.26
C GLU A 239 8.91 -8.62 -20.00
N PHE A 240 8.53 -7.45 -19.48
CA PHE A 240 9.13 -6.91 -18.26
C PHE A 240 8.96 -7.82 -17.04
N CYS A 241 7.81 -8.49 -16.96
CA CYS A 241 7.43 -9.35 -15.85
C CYS A 241 8.20 -10.69 -15.87
N VAL A 242 8.72 -11.10 -17.04
CA VAL A 242 9.29 -12.44 -17.30
C VAL A 242 10.51 -12.74 -16.44
N SER A 243 11.31 -11.71 -16.13
CA SER A 243 12.49 -11.87 -15.29
C SER A 243 12.15 -12.53 -13.94
N CYS A 244 11.00 -12.21 -13.35
CA CYS A 244 10.54 -12.77 -12.08
C CYS A 244 9.47 -13.86 -12.24
N HIS A 245 8.62 -13.80 -13.26
CA HIS A 245 7.47 -14.70 -13.47
C HIS A 245 7.72 -15.86 -14.44
N GLN A 246 9.00 -16.18 -14.69
CA GLN A 246 9.41 -17.39 -15.39
C GLN A 246 10.68 -17.93 -14.73
N VAL A 247 10.50 -18.96 -13.89
CA VAL A 247 11.52 -19.43 -12.97
C VAL A 247 11.82 -20.91 -13.17
N ALA A 248 13.10 -21.23 -13.37
CA ALA A 248 13.63 -22.59 -13.39
C ALA A 248 14.82 -22.72 -12.43
N VAL A 249 14.81 -23.75 -11.57
CA VAL A 249 15.89 -23.98 -10.57
C VAL A 249 17.09 -24.73 -11.14
N ASN A 250 16.89 -25.50 -12.20
CA ASN A 250 17.93 -26.26 -12.88
C ASN A 250 17.55 -26.44 -14.35
N LEU A 251 18.54 -26.80 -15.17
CA LEU A 251 18.30 -27.21 -16.56
C LEU A 251 17.26 -28.34 -16.58
N GLY A 252 16.05 -28.01 -17.03
CA GLY A 252 14.94 -28.96 -17.18
C GLY A 252 13.90 -29.00 -16.05
N ILE A 253 14.09 -28.33 -14.91
CA ILE A 253 13.09 -28.27 -13.82
C ILE A 253 12.58 -26.84 -13.66
N LYS A 254 11.35 -26.61 -14.14
CA LYS A 254 10.67 -25.31 -14.05
C LYS A 254 9.80 -25.27 -12.79
N LEU A 255 9.98 -24.25 -11.95
CA LEU A 255 9.16 -24.03 -10.74
C LEU A 255 7.95 -23.16 -11.03
N GLU A 256 8.17 -22.08 -11.78
CA GLU A 256 7.14 -21.15 -12.19
C GLU A 256 7.22 -20.98 -13.71
N VAL A 257 6.13 -21.30 -14.41
CA VAL A 257 6.06 -21.31 -15.89
C VAL A 257 5.01 -20.32 -16.41
N VAL A 258 4.69 -19.30 -15.62
CA VAL A 258 3.59 -18.37 -15.90
C VAL A 258 3.74 -17.72 -17.27
N TRP A 259 4.95 -17.28 -17.64
CA TRP A 259 5.18 -16.72 -18.97
C TRP A 259 4.90 -17.69 -20.12
N GLU A 260 5.35 -18.94 -20.01
CA GLU A 260 5.06 -19.96 -21.03
C GLU A 260 3.56 -20.29 -21.10
N GLN A 261 2.91 -20.44 -19.94
CA GLN A 261 1.46 -20.65 -19.88
C GLN A 261 0.68 -19.48 -20.50
N TYR A 262 1.11 -18.25 -20.21
CA TYR A 262 0.54 -17.05 -20.78
C TYR A 262 0.69 -17.03 -22.30
N ARG A 263 1.88 -17.33 -22.85
CA ARG A 263 2.11 -17.37 -24.29
C ARG A 263 1.22 -18.38 -25.02
N ASP A 264 0.87 -19.47 -24.36
CA ASP A 264 -0.04 -20.51 -24.88
C ASP A 264 -1.53 -20.22 -24.56
N SER A 265 -1.84 -19.09 -23.91
CA SER A 265 -3.20 -18.76 -23.47
C SER A 265 -4.04 -18.03 -24.53
N PRO A 266 -5.38 -18.09 -24.42
CA PRO A 266 -6.27 -17.26 -25.22
C PRO A 266 -6.06 -15.75 -25.04
N ALA A 267 -5.58 -15.31 -23.88
CA ALA A 267 -5.31 -13.90 -23.61
C ALA A 267 -4.16 -13.39 -24.49
N HIS A 268 -3.03 -14.11 -24.51
CA HIS A 268 -1.90 -13.78 -25.38
C HIS A 268 -2.30 -13.85 -26.87
N ALA A 269 -3.08 -14.85 -27.28
CA ALA A 269 -3.58 -14.95 -28.66
C ALA A 269 -4.43 -13.74 -29.08
N LYS A 270 -5.06 -13.04 -28.12
CA LYS A 270 -5.83 -11.81 -28.33
C LYS A 270 -5.00 -10.53 -28.17
N GLY A 271 -3.69 -10.64 -27.88
CA GLY A 271 -2.81 -9.51 -27.63
C GLY A 271 -3.00 -8.83 -26.26
N VAL A 272 -3.72 -9.47 -25.33
CA VAL A 272 -3.92 -8.94 -23.97
C VAL A 272 -2.63 -9.07 -23.18
N THR A 273 -2.11 -7.96 -22.67
CA THR A 273 -0.87 -7.89 -21.88
C THR A 273 -1.09 -8.28 -20.42
N CYS A 274 0.00 -8.63 -19.71
CA CYS A 274 -0.05 -8.87 -18.26
C CYS A 274 -0.62 -7.64 -17.52
N GLN A 275 -0.20 -6.44 -17.92
CA GLN A 275 -0.59 -5.18 -17.30
C GLN A 275 -2.09 -4.90 -17.44
N GLU A 276 -2.73 -5.33 -18.53
CA GLU A 276 -4.16 -5.08 -18.73
C GLU A 276 -5.05 -5.82 -17.73
N CYS A 277 -4.69 -7.04 -17.33
CA CYS A 277 -5.43 -7.80 -16.32
C CYS A 277 -4.94 -7.53 -14.89
N HIS A 278 -3.63 -7.37 -14.68
CA HIS A 278 -3.04 -7.28 -13.34
C HIS A 278 -2.86 -5.85 -12.82
N MET A 279 -2.87 -4.86 -13.71
CA MET A 279 -2.73 -3.43 -13.39
C MET A 279 -3.87 -2.58 -14.01
N GLY A 280 -4.92 -3.25 -14.49
CA GLY A 280 -6.12 -2.62 -15.04
C GLY A 280 -7.05 -2.10 -13.94
N LYS A 281 -8.23 -1.63 -14.35
CA LYS A 281 -9.26 -1.20 -13.40
C LYS A 281 -10.01 -2.38 -12.77
N ILE A 282 -10.29 -3.43 -13.55
CA ILE A 282 -11.00 -4.62 -13.09
C ILE A 282 -9.99 -5.73 -12.77
N PRO A 283 -9.97 -6.28 -11.55
CA PRO A 283 -9.06 -7.36 -11.20
C PRO A 283 -9.24 -8.59 -12.09
N GLY A 284 -8.17 -9.00 -12.79
CA GLY A 284 -8.15 -10.20 -13.63
C GLY A 284 -8.69 -10.02 -15.06
N GLU A 285 -9.31 -8.88 -15.38
CA GLU A 285 -9.92 -8.66 -16.70
C GLU A 285 -9.29 -7.48 -17.45
N ALA A 286 -9.03 -7.68 -18.74
CA ALA A 286 -8.56 -6.63 -19.65
C ALA A 286 -9.70 -5.67 -20.07
N LYS A 287 -10.26 -4.94 -19.10
CA LYS A 287 -11.35 -3.95 -19.31
C LYS A 287 -10.86 -2.50 -19.28
N GLY A 288 -9.58 -2.30 -19.56
CA GLY A 288 -8.92 -0.99 -19.56
C GLY A 288 -8.47 -0.54 -18.17
N TYR A 289 -8.24 0.76 -18.04
CA TYR A 289 -7.60 1.37 -16.87
C TYR A 289 -8.48 2.47 -16.28
N ASP A 290 -8.26 2.75 -15.01
CA ASP A 290 -8.76 3.96 -14.38
C ASP A 290 -8.01 5.17 -14.93
N THR A 291 -8.53 6.35 -14.61
CA THR A 291 -7.82 7.61 -14.82
C THR A 291 -7.62 8.35 -13.50
N GLY A 292 -6.63 9.23 -13.48
CA GLY A 292 -6.34 10.06 -12.31
C GLY A 292 -4.99 10.78 -12.43
N PRO A 293 -4.73 11.73 -11.52
CA PRO A 293 -3.43 12.37 -11.44
C PRO A 293 -2.35 11.37 -11.02
N VAL A 294 -1.18 11.42 -11.66
CA VAL A 294 -0.04 10.56 -11.31
C VAL A 294 0.60 11.00 -9.98
N ALA A 295 0.60 12.30 -9.70
CA ALA A 295 1.23 12.87 -8.52
C ALA A 295 0.43 14.03 -7.94
N ILE A 296 0.47 14.14 -6.61
CA ILE A 296 0.00 15.27 -5.83
C ILE A 296 1.19 15.78 -5.02
N VAL A 297 1.75 16.92 -5.40
CA VAL A 297 2.94 17.50 -4.76
C VAL A 297 2.48 18.61 -3.82
N ASN A 298 2.68 18.39 -2.52
CA ASN A 298 2.29 19.35 -1.48
C ASN A 298 0.81 19.80 -1.61
N GLY A 299 -0.10 18.83 -1.78
CA GLY A 299 -1.55 19.07 -1.92
C GLY A 299 -1.99 19.60 -3.30
N ARG A 300 -1.13 19.55 -4.32
CA ARG A 300 -1.42 20.09 -5.65
C ARG A 300 -1.26 19.01 -6.72
N ILE A 301 -2.27 18.87 -7.57
CA ILE A 301 -2.22 17.98 -8.73
C ILE A 301 -1.14 18.47 -9.71
N VAL A 302 -0.34 17.53 -10.21
CA VAL A 302 0.70 17.79 -11.22
C VAL A 302 0.37 17.06 -12.51
N GLY A 303 0.43 17.78 -13.64
CA GLY A 303 0.12 17.25 -14.96
C GLY A 303 -1.37 16.99 -15.21
N ASP A 304 -1.66 16.08 -16.13
CA ASP A 304 -3.04 15.73 -16.52
C ASP A 304 -3.76 14.93 -15.43
N SER A 305 -4.85 15.48 -14.90
CA SER A 305 -5.70 14.87 -13.87
C SER A 305 -6.53 13.70 -14.38
N ASN A 306 -6.62 13.49 -15.70
CA ASN A 306 -7.37 12.42 -16.33
C ASN A 306 -6.48 11.43 -17.11
N ARG A 307 -5.20 11.32 -16.73
CA ARG A 307 -4.26 10.39 -17.35
C ARG A 307 -4.58 8.94 -16.98
N LYS A 308 -4.25 8.00 -17.86
CA LYS A 308 -4.25 6.55 -17.56
C LYS A 308 -3.54 6.26 -16.24
N HIS A 309 -4.24 5.60 -15.32
CA HIS A 309 -3.71 5.10 -14.06
C HIS A 309 -3.56 3.59 -14.13
N SER A 310 -2.32 3.11 -14.03
CA SER A 310 -2.05 1.67 -13.90
C SER A 310 -2.03 1.32 -12.42
N ASN A 311 -2.88 0.38 -12.02
CA ASN A 311 -3.03 -0.01 -10.63
C ASN A 311 -1.78 -0.77 -10.13
N HIS A 312 -1.22 -0.35 -9.00
CA HIS A 312 0.00 -0.93 -8.42
C HIS A 312 -0.28 -1.97 -7.33
N ALA A 313 -1.52 -2.45 -7.18
CA ALA A 313 -1.84 -3.58 -6.32
C ALA A 313 -1.35 -4.92 -6.91
N PHE A 314 -1.11 -4.94 -8.23
CA PHE A 314 -0.68 -6.12 -9.01
C PHE A 314 -1.57 -7.32 -8.69
N TYR A 315 -2.81 -7.26 -9.18
CA TYR A 315 -3.87 -8.16 -8.75
C TYR A 315 -3.45 -9.62 -8.83
N GLY A 316 -3.70 -10.38 -7.77
CA GLY A 316 -3.33 -11.78 -7.71
C GLY A 316 -3.91 -12.46 -6.48
N PRO A 317 -3.89 -13.80 -6.44
CA PRO A 317 -4.65 -14.57 -5.46
C PRO A 317 -4.02 -14.62 -4.05
N GLY A 318 -2.87 -13.96 -3.84
CA GLY A 318 -2.12 -14.02 -2.59
C GLY A 318 -2.81 -13.29 -1.42
N TYR A 319 -2.65 -13.82 -0.21
CA TYR A 319 -3.12 -13.22 1.05
C TYR A 319 -2.00 -13.24 2.11
N PRO A 320 -1.81 -12.16 2.88
CA PRO A 320 -0.73 -12.07 3.86
C PRO A 320 -1.11 -12.71 5.21
N ILE A 321 -0.13 -13.28 5.89
CA ILE A 321 -0.27 -13.81 7.25
C ILE A 321 0.73 -13.15 8.23
N ALA A 322 1.38 -12.07 7.80
CA ALA A 322 2.30 -11.32 8.65
C ALA A 322 1.55 -10.57 9.75
N HIS A 323 2.31 -10.17 10.78
CA HIS A 323 1.81 -9.31 11.84
C HIS A 323 1.23 -8.01 11.23
N PRO A 324 0.01 -7.58 11.59
CA PRO A 324 -0.65 -6.45 10.92
C PRO A 324 0.00 -5.08 11.21
N GLY A 325 0.88 -5.00 12.21
CA GLY A 325 1.76 -3.84 12.40
C GLY A 325 2.94 -3.78 11.42
N LEU A 326 3.29 -4.90 10.77
CA LEU A 326 4.38 -4.99 9.79
C LEU A 326 3.89 -4.93 8.34
N PHE A 327 2.65 -5.36 8.07
CA PHE A 327 2.05 -5.35 6.75
C PHE A 327 0.56 -5.03 6.80
N PRO A 328 -0.01 -4.27 5.85
CA PRO A 328 0.60 -3.54 4.73
C PRO A 328 1.69 -2.54 5.13
N PHE A 329 2.52 -2.12 4.15
CA PHE A 329 3.58 -1.16 4.40
C PHE A 329 2.98 0.20 4.80
N ASN A 330 3.37 0.71 5.98
CA ASN A 330 2.83 1.94 6.54
C ASN A 330 3.97 2.75 7.14
N VAL A 331 4.15 3.99 6.71
CA VAL A 331 5.31 4.79 7.15
C VAL A 331 5.28 5.04 8.66
N ARG A 332 4.10 5.14 9.28
CA ARG A 332 3.99 5.27 10.75
C ARG A 332 4.47 4.01 11.48
N SER A 333 4.41 2.83 10.86
CA SER A 333 4.83 1.60 11.54
C SER A 333 6.34 1.54 11.75
N LEU A 334 7.11 2.33 10.98
CA LEU A 334 8.57 2.45 11.12
C LEU A 334 9.00 3.06 12.45
N LYS A 335 8.08 3.64 13.23
CA LYS A 335 8.32 4.12 14.60
C LYS A 335 8.81 3.01 15.53
N TRP A 336 8.38 1.77 15.30
CA TRP A 336 8.81 0.61 16.06
C TRP A 336 9.54 -0.38 15.17
N SER A 337 10.59 -0.97 15.72
CA SER A 337 11.34 -2.03 15.08
C SER A 337 10.48 -3.28 14.86
N VAL A 338 10.91 -4.15 13.94
CA VAL A 338 10.27 -5.44 13.70
C VAL A 338 10.19 -6.26 14.99
N LYS A 339 11.24 -6.27 15.80
CA LYS A 339 11.28 -7.01 17.08
C LYS A 339 10.23 -6.47 18.07
N GLU A 340 10.08 -5.16 18.18
CA GLU A 340 9.06 -4.56 19.04
C GLU A 340 7.66 -4.94 18.56
N TRP A 341 7.37 -4.79 17.25
CA TRP A 341 6.08 -5.19 16.68
C TRP A 341 5.72 -6.64 16.99
N LEU A 342 6.68 -7.57 16.93
CA LEU A 342 6.45 -8.98 17.25
C LEU A 342 6.10 -9.22 18.74
N THR A 343 6.34 -8.25 19.62
CA THR A 343 5.92 -8.31 21.04
C THR A 343 4.55 -7.67 21.30
N PHE A 344 3.97 -6.97 20.32
CA PHE A 344 2.62 -6.41 20.45
C PHE A 344 1.59 -7.51 20.24
N ASN A 345 0.80 -7.84 21.28
CA ASN A 345 -0.23 -8.85 21.13
C ASN A 345 -1.49 -8.26 20.46
N TYR A 346 -1.47 -8.20 19.13
CA TYR A 346 -2.59 -7.64 18.35
C TYR A 346 -3.88 -8.47 18.43
N ARG A 347 -3.81 -9.72 18.89
CA ARG A 347 -4.97 -10.61 19.10
C ARG A 347 -5.72 -10.29 20.39
N GLU A 348 -5.05 -9.68 21.34
CA GLU A 348 -5.66 -9.12 22.55
C GLU A 348 -6.17 -7.70 22.26
N PRO A 349 -7.07 -7.16 23.08
CA PRO A 349 -7.65 -5.83 22.88
C PRO A 349 -6.70 -4.65 23.24
N TRP A 350 -5.38 -4.89 23.25
CA TRP A 350 -4.37 -3.88 23.56
C TRP A 350 -4.53 -2.62 22.69
N GLY A 351 -4.66 -1.44 23.29
CA GLY A 351 -4.84 -0.17 22.59
C GLY A 351 -6.24 0.07 22.02
N MET A 352 -7.23 -0.78 22.31
CA MET A 352 -8.64 -0.48 21.99
C MET A 352 -9.19 0.47 23.08
N PRO A 353 -9.74 1.65 22.72
CA PRO A 353 -10.14 2.67 23.71
C PRO A 353 -11.02 2.13 24.85
N ASP A 354 -12.08 1.39 24.50
CA ASP A 354 -13.01 0.82 25.47
C ASP A 354 -12.36 -0.21 26.42
N TRP A 355 -11.33 -0.92 25.96
CA TRP A 355 -10.60 -1.87 26.78
C TRP A 355 -9.57 -1.17 27.66
N GLU A 356 -8.90 -0.16 27.13
CA GLU A 356 -7.97 0.69 27.89
C GLU A 356 -8.69 1.41 29.03
N ASP A 357 -9.92 1.91 28.80
CA ASP A 357 -10.76 2.50 29.84
C ASP A 357 -11.09 1.50 30.97
N LYS A 358 -11.48 0.27 30.59
CA LYS A 358 -11.73 -0.81 31.57
C LYS A 358 -10.47 -1.18 32.34
N LEU A 359 -9.31 -1.19 31.68
CA LEU A 359 -8.02 -1.50 32.28
C LEU A 359 -7.63 -0.45 33.32
N GLU A 360 -7.79 0.83 33.01
CA GLU A 360 -7.52 1.94 33.94
C GLU A 360 -8.48 1.93 35.14
N GLN A 361 -9.74 1.52 34.92
CA GLN A 361 -10.74 1.36 35.97
C GLN A 361 -10.56 0.08 36.81
N GLY A 362 -9.60 -0.80 36.47
CA GLY A 362 -9.41 -2.09 37.14
C GLY A 362 -10.55 -3.09 36.91
N LEU A 363 -11.36 -2.89 35.87
CA LEU A 363 -12.47 -3.78 35.49
C LEU A 363 -12.01 -5.00 34.69
N VAL A 364 -10.76 -5.01 34.22
CA VAL A 364 -10.10 -6.14 33.58
C VAL A 364 -8.72 -6.34 34.21
N GLU A 365 -8.24 -7.58 34.23
CA GLU A 365 -6.90 -7.89 34.73
C GLU A 365 -5.83 -7.24 33.85
N LYS A 366 -4.84 -6.61 34.49
CA LYS A 366 -3.73 -5.97 33.77
C LYS A 366 -2.74 -7.02 33.32
N PRO A 367 -2.59 -7.26 32.00
CA PRO A 367 -1.56 -8.16 31.52
C PRO A 367 -0.17 -7.56 31.77
N GLN A 368 0.84 -8.42 31.83
CA GLN A 368 2.22 -7.97 31.82
C GLN A 368 2.58 -7.46 30.42
N PHE A 369 2.64 -6.14 30.27
CA PHE A 369 3.07 -5.53 29.01
C PHE A 369 4.61 -5.58 28.89
N PRO A 370 5.15 -5.85 27.69
CA PRO A 370 6.51 -5.48 27.34
C PRO A 370 6.74 -3.98 27.57
N GLU A 371 7.97 -3.60 27.92
CA GLU A 371 8.32 -2.22 28.30
C GLU A 371 7.87 -1.17 27.27
N ILE A 372 8.11 -1.44 25.98
CA ILE A 372 7.72 -0.57 24.88
C ILE A 372 6.19 -0.34 24.80
N TRP A 373 5.39 -1.31 25.23
CA TRP A 373 3.92 -1.27 25.23
C TRP A 373 3.34 -0.91 26.61
N SER A 374 4.15 -0.41 27.53
CA SER A 374 3.74 -0.15 28.93
C SER A 374 2.69 0.96 29.06
N THR A 375 2.70 1.95 28.15
CA THR A 375 1.79 3.10 28.20
C THR A 375 0.58 2.94 27.28
N ARG A 376 -0.59 3.40 27.76
CA ARG A 376 -1.85 3.41 26.99
C ARG A 376 -1.70 4.09 25.63
N LYS A 377 -1.14 5.31 25.63
CA LYS A 377 -0.92 6.13 24.43
C LYS A 377 -0.18 5.36 23.32
N VAL A 378 0.88 4.63 23.68
CA VAL A 378 1.70 3.88 22.71
C VAL A 378 0.92 2.68 22.16
N ARG A 379 0.13 1.99 22.99
CA ARG A 379 -0.74 0.89 22.53
C ARG A 379 -1.87 1.38 21.61
N GLU A 380 -2.52 2.50 21.95
CA GLU A 380 -3.57 3.10 21.12
C GLU A 380 -3.02 3.52 19.74
N GLU A 381 -1.82 4.11 19.71
CA GLU A 381 -1.15 4.46 18.45
C GLU A 381 -0.82 3.23 17.60
N ALA A 382 -0.27 2.17 18.22
CA ALA A 382 -0.03 0.89 17.53
C ALA A 382 -1.32 0.26 17.00
N ARG A 383 -2.40 0.29 17.79
CA ARG A 383 -3.71 -0.21 17.40
C ARG A 383 -4.31 0.58 16.25
N TYR A 384 -4.13 1.90 16.25
CA TYR A 384 -4.58 2.77 15.16
C TYR A 384 -3.89 2.38 13.83
N ILE A 385 -2.56 2.17 13.83
CA ILE A 385 -1.83 1.68 12.65
C ILE A 385 -2.35 0.33 12.18
N ILE A 386 -2.55 -0.62 13.09
CA ILE A 386 -3.14 -1.93 12.77
C ILE A 386 -4.53 -1.76 12.13
N GLY A 387 -5.34 -0.82 12.63
CA GLY A 387 -6.64 -0.49 12.05
C GLY A 387 -6.53 0.03 10.62
N GLN A 388 -5.58 0.93 10.33
CA GLN A 388 -5.32 1.41 8.96
C GLN A 388 -4.90 0.26 8.04
N ASN A 389 -4.00 -0.60 8.53
CA ASN A 389 -3.48 -1.75 7.79
C ASN A 389 -4.57 -2.79 7.50
N ASN A 390 -5.44 -3.08 8.46
CA ASN A 390 -6.56 -4.01 8.27
C ASN A 390 -7.56 -3.52 7.21
N LYS A 391 -7.79 -2.20 7.08
CA LYS A 391 -8.63 -1.66 6.01
C LYS A 391 -8.04 -1.98 4.63
N LEU A 392 -6.74 -1.78 4.45
CA LEU A 392 -6.04 -2.14 3.20
C LEU A 392 -6.05 -3.65 2.94
N LEU A 393 -6.01 -4.48 3.99
CA LEU A 393 -6.11 -5.94 3.84
C LEU A 393 -7.50 -6.42 3.43
N GLU A 394 -8.57 -5.79 3.95
CA GLU A 394 -9.93 -6.13 3.54
C GLU A 394 -10.15 -5.79 2.07
N ASN A 395 -9.68 -4.62 1.68
CA ASN A 395 -9.62 -4.16 0.31
C ASN A 395 -8.87 -5.15 -0.62
N LYS A 396 -7.66 -5.58 -0.23
CA LYS A 396 -6.91 -6.62 -0.94
C LYS A 396 -7.69 -7.95 -1.02
N LYS A 397 -8.41 -8.32 0.03
CA LYS A 397 -9.21 -9.55 0.08
C LYS A 397 -10.35 -9.52 -0.96
N LEU A 398 -10.99 -8.36 -1.14
CA LEU A 398 -12.00 -8.17 -2.20
C LEU A 398 -11.38 -8.25 -3.60
N ASP A 399 -10.25 -7.57 -3.83
CA ASP A 399 -9.56 -7.63 -5.13
C ASP A 399 -9.12 -9.08 -5.46
N ARG A 400 -8.65 -9.83 -4.46
CA ARG A 400 -8.35 -11.25 -4.59
C ARG A 400 -9.59 -12.06 -4.98
N LEU A 401 -10.72 -11.81 -4.33
CA LEU A 401 -11.96 -12.53 -4.64
C LEU A 401 -12.39 -12.26 -6.09
N ALA A 402 -12.33 -11.00 -6.52
CA ALA A 402 -12.60 -10.62 -7.90
C ALA A 402 -11.67 -11.33 -8.91
N VAL A 403 -10.36 -11.42 -8.62
CA VAL A 403 -9.45 -12.21 -9.48
C VAL A 403 -9.86 -13.68 -9.57
N MET A 404 -10.30 -14.28 -8.46
CA MET A 404 -10.70 -15.70 -8.44
C MET A 404 -12.04 -15.95 -9.15
N GLU A 405 -12.93 -14.95 -9.19
CA GLU A 405 -14.21 -15.04 -9.90
C GLU A 405 -14.09 -14.72 -11.40
N ASN A 406 -13.19 -13.81 -11.77
CA ASN A 406 -12.98 -13.37 -13.16
C ASN A 406 -11.96 -14.21 -13.94
N GLY A 407 -11.05 -14.88 -13.24
CA GLY A 407 -9.86 -15.55 -13.79
C GLY A 407 -10.05 -16.97 -14.30
#